data_AF-H2FTJ0-F1
#
_entry.id   AF-H2FTJ0-F1
#
_cell.length_a   1.000
_cell.length_b   1.000
_cell.length_c   1.000
_cell.angle_alpha   90.00
_cell.angle_beta   90.00
_cell.angle_gamma   90.00
#
_symmetry.space_group_name_H-M   'P 1'
#
loop_
_entity.id
_entity.type
_entity.pdbx_description
1 polymer ?
#
loop_
_entity_poly.entity_id
_entity_poly.type
_entity_poly.pdbx_seq_one_letter_code
_entity_poly.pdbx_strand_id
1 'polypeptide(L)'
;MQLASTRPGAVQTSLDPAGGIAAAPVLTGQADGKPPLAAFAGGLSAPGRFQQWGKLSQAQSSVARLQAAEQSLSQAYQQLRTLAQRLQASAISGEQQQKWGEQLTRLSEQLQQQGRLDARLQPRALEGNAARHRFQLDKVDLLGVKGSRERITLLLAGQQQAMGITIRPGQRPADTLVQLNRHLKPLGISAEAEQGRVQLVATDRAEAILRQPILMQGEGIRVPAGEPVLIKPTPEPDALAPLQQAARKGELASEREHLQRVLSRIQDYSTRLQEQRRFILQQMANEWPAVPPPSGEAPLGNRGSPFEKLVSALVAQANVARHNAVALLRKE
;
A
#
# COMPACT_ATOMS: atom_id res chain seq x y z
N MET A 1 -30.17 -66.69 7.16
CA MET A 1 -30.67 -65.84 8.26
C MET A 1 -30.38 -64.38 7.86
N GLN A 2 -31.31 -63.66 7.24
CA GLN A 2 -32.48 -62.95 7.80
C GLN A 2 -32.15 -61.68 8.60
N LEU A 3 -32.40 -60.53 7.92
CA LEU A 3 -33.18 -59.33 8.29
C LEU A 3 -33.01 -58.64 9.66
N ALA A 4 -32.75 -57.32 9.61
CA ALA A 4 -33.44 -56.18 10.29
C ALA A 4 -32.46 -54.98 10.26
N SER A 5 -32.68 -53.82 9.61
CA SER A 5 -33.77 -52.83 9.68
C SER A 5 -34.06 -52.32 11.10
N THR A 6 -33.50 -51.16 11.45
CA THR A 6 -34.16 -50.17 12.32
C THR A 6 -33.53 -48.77 12.22
N ARG A 7 -34.40 -47.81 11.92
CA ARG A 7 -34.27 -46.35 12.09
C ARG A 7 -34.35 -46.01 13.59
N PRO A 8 -33.71 -44.94 14.07
CA PRO A 8 -34.46 -43.74 14.49
C PRO A 8 -33.68 -42.46 14.08
N GLY A 9 -34.27 -41.30 13.84
CA GLY A 9 -35.18 -40.54 14.70
C GLY A 9 -34.47 -39.22 15.01
N ALA A 10 -35.01 -38.11 14.50
CA ALA A 10 -34.51 -36.77 14.74
C ALA A 10 -34.70 -36.38 16.22
N VAL A 11 -33.70 -35.75 16.83
CA VAL A 11 -33.87 -34.99 18.08
C VAL A 11 -33.00 -33.73 18.06
N GLN A 12 -33.68 -32.63 18.37
CA GLN A 12 -33.19 -31.28 18.59
C GLN A 12 -32.65 -31.12 20.01
N THR A 13 -31.56 -30.37 20.21
CA THR A 13 -31.24 -29.62 21.44
C THR A 13 -30.11 -28.63 21.11
N SER A 14 -30.43 -27.36 20.85
CA SER A 14 -30.36 -26.20 21.75
C SER A 14 -28.95 -25.81 22.19
N LEU A 15 -28.55 -24.57 21.88
CA LEU A 15 -27.99 -23.60 22.83
C LEU A 15 -27.84 -22.23 22.14
N ASP A 16 -28.23 -21.22 22.90
CA ASP A 16 -28.52 -19.82 22.57
C ASP A 16 -27.44 -19.03 21.81
N PRO A 17 -27.86 -17.92 21.18
CA PRO A 17 -27.29 -16.64 21.61
C PRO A 17 -28.35 -15.67 22.14
N ALA A 18 -28.10 -15.22 23.38
CA ALA A 18 -28.83 -14.19 24.07
C ALA A 18 -28.56 -12.78 23.50
N GLY A 19 -29.59 -11.92 23.57
CA GLY A 19 -29.52 -10.47 23.41
C GLY A 19 -29.80 -10.01 21.97
N GLY A 20 -30.99 -9.55 21.58
CA GLY A 20 -31.99 -8.79 22.33
C GLY A 20 -32.08 -7.40 21.72
N ILE A 21 -32.86 -7.24 20.64
CA ILE A 21 -33.44 -5.95 20.26
C ILE A 21 -34.91 -6.20 19.93
N ALA A 22 -35.75 -5.58 20.77
CA ALA A 22 -37.18 -5.80 20.87
C ALA A 22 -37.94 -5.44 19.58
N ALA A 23 -38.91 -6.30 19.27
CA ALA A 23 -39.95 -6.07 18.28
C ALA A 23 -40.86 -4.91 18.71
N ALA A 24 -41.35 -4.18 17.71
CA ALA A 24 -42.28 -3.07 17.85
C ALA A 24 -43.63 -3.52 18.45
N PRO A 25 -44.28 -2.69 19.28
CA PRO A 25 -45.64 -2.97 19.73
C PRO A 25 -46.66 -2.67 18.62
N VAL A 26 -47.51 -3.66 18.36
CA VAL A 26 -48.76 -3.51 17.61
C VAL A 26 -49.79 -2.88 18.55
N LEU A 27 -50.38 -1.74 18.15
CA LEU A 27 -51.57 -1.17 18.76
C LEU A 27 -52.66 -1.02 17.69
N THR A 28 -53.76 -1.73 17.91
CA THR A 28 -55.02 -1.64 17.18
C THR A 28 -55.93 -0.57 17.78
N GLY A 29 -56.40 0.36 16.94
CA GLY A 29 -57.74 0.97 16.97
C GLY A 29 -58.01 2.17 17.88
N GLN A 30 -58.28 3.36 17.30
CA GLN A 30 -59.61 4.05 17.26
C GLN A 30 -59.44 5.48 16.70
N ALA A 31 -60.44 5.96 15.95
CA ALA A 31 -60.45 7.17 15.13
C ALA A 31 -60.54 8.50 15.91
N ASP A 32 -59.90 9.56 15.41
CA ASP A 32 -60.49 10.91 15.24
C ASP A 32 -59.61 11.82 14.35
N GLY A 33 -60.24 12.68 13.55
CA GLY A 33 -59.69 13.18 12.27
C GLY A 33 -58.67 14.33 12.26
N LYS A 34 -57.74 14.27 11.28
CA LYS A 34 -57.13 15.37 10.47
C LYS A 34 -56.13 14.77 9.43
N PRO A 35 -55.70 15.53 8.39
CA PRO A 35 -55.63 15.11 6.98
C PRO A 35 -54.42 14.20 6.64
N PRO A 36 -54.34 13.63 5.42
CA PRO A 36 -53.77 12.31 5.20
C PRO A 36 -52.26 12.26 5.43
N LEU A 37 -51.83 11.14 6.00
CA LEU A 37 -50.45 10.69 6.06
C LEU A 37 -49.87 10.72 4.64
N ALA A 38 -49.13 11.78 4.33
CA ALA A 38 -48.27 11.82 3.17
C ALA A 38 -47.33 10.62 3.28
N ALA A 39 -47.41 9.74 2.28
CA ALA A 39 -46.49 8.63 2.09
C ALA A 39 -45.06 9.12 2.31
N PHE A 40 -44.40 8.60 3.35
CA PHE A 40 -42.95 8.70 3.51
C PHE A 40 -42.28 7.78 2.48
N ALA A 41 -42.44 8.14 1.20
CA ALA A 41 -41.64 7.67 0.09
C ALA A 41 -40.61 8.76 -0.22
N GLY A 42 -39.68 8.96 0.71
CA GLY A 42 -38.76 10.10 0.73
C GLY A 42 -37.29 9.69 0.66
N GLY A 43 -36.91 8.96 -0.39
CA GLY A 43 -35.59 9.07 -1.02
C GLY A 43 -34.34 8.88 -0.16
N LEU A 44 -34.10 7.66 0.35
CA LEU A 44 -32.74 7.18 0.66
C LEU A 44 -31.90 6.87 -0.61
N SER A 45 -32.39 7.20 -1.80
CA SER A 45 -31.78 6.76 -3.06
C SER A 45 -31.48 7.94 -3.98
N ALA A 46 -30.38 8.62 -3.72
CA ALA A 46 -29.64 9.29 -4.78
C ALA A 46 -28.30 8.53 -4.92
N PRO A 47 -28.20 7.53 -5.82
CA PRO A 47 -26.96 6.78 -6.03
C PRO A 47 -25.74 7.68 -6.28
N GLY A 48 -25.95 8.87 -6.86
CA GLY A 48 -24.90 9.88 -7.07
C GLY A 48 -24.30 10.46 -5.77
N ARG A 49 -25.10 10.68 -4.71
CA ARG A 49 -24.60 11.23 -3.44
C ARG A 49 -23.73 10.22 -2.70
N PHE A 50 -24.13 8.96 -2.65
CA PHE A 50 -23.32 7.90 -2.02
C PHE A 50 -21.99 7.71 -2.75
N GLN A 51 -21.99 7.73 -4.10
CA GLN A 51 -20.76 7.66 -4.89
C GLN A 51 -19.84 8.88 -4.65
N GLN A 52 -20.42 10.07 -4.55
CA GLN A 52 -19.72 11.31 -4.19
C GLN A 52 -19.05 11.22 -2.80
N TRP A 53 -19.76 10.69 -1.79
CA TRP A 53 -19.20 10.44 -0.46
C TRP A 53 -18.07 9.39 -0.47
N GLY A 54 -18.24 8.31 -1.24
CA GLY A 54 -17.19 7.31 -1.43
C GLY A 54 -15.91 7.92 -2.00
N LYS A 55 -16.03 8.78 -3.01
CA LYS A 55 -14.89 9.53 -3.58
C LYS A 55 -14.23 10.46 -2.56
N LEU A 56 -15.02 11.19 -1.76
CA LEU A 56 -14.50 12.07 -0.71
C LEU A 56 -13.74 11.29 0.37
N SER A 57 -14.30 10.18 0.85
CA SER A 57 -13.64 9.31 1.82
C SER A 57 -12.33 8.72 1.26
N GLN A 58 -12.33 8.31 -0.01
CA GLN A 58 -11.13 7.84 -0.69
C GLN A 58 -10.08 8.94 -0.85
N ALA A 59 -10.48 10.16 -1.22
CA ALA A 59 -9.57 11.29 -1.33
C ALA A 59 -8.97 11.69 0.03
N GLN A 60 -9.79 11.73 1.08
CA GLN A 60 -9.33 12.01 2.45
C GLN A 60 -8.37 10.93 2.97
N SER A 61 -8.68 9.66 2.79
CA SER A 61 -7.77 8.57 3.16
C SER A 61 -6.47 8.60 2.36
N SER A 62 -6.51 9.03 1.09
CA SER A 62 -5.31 9.26 0.29
C SER A 62 -4.45 10.39 0.86
N VAL A 63 -5.05 11.54 1.21
CA VAL A 63 -4.32 12.66 1.83
C VAL A 63 -3.71 12.26 3.17
N ALA A 64 -4.45 11.53 4.01
CA ALA A 64 -3.94 11.04 5.30
C ALA A 64 -2.73 10.11 5.12
N ARG A 65 -2.77 9.21 4.12
CA ARG A 65 -1.62 8.34 3.79
C ARG A 65 -0.41 9.12 3.29
N LEU A 66 -0.62 10.15 2.46
CA LEU A 66 0.46 11.02 2.00
C LEU A 66 1.11 11.78 3.17
N GLN A 67 0.30 12.37 4.06
CA GLN A 67 0.80 13.07 5.26
C GLN A 67 1.56 12.13 6.21
N ALA A 68 1.03 10.93 6.42
CA ALA A 68 1.68 9.90 7.22
C ALA A 68 3.05 9.51 6.65
N ALA A 69 3.18 9.45 5.32
CA ALA A 69 4.43 9.16 4.62
C ALA A 69 5.41 10.35 4.63
N GLU A 70 4.91 11.59 4.48
CA GLU A 70 5.71 12.81 4.65
C GLU A 70 6.36 12.86 6.04
N GLN A 71 5.58 12.55 7.10
CA GLN A 71 6.09 12.51 8.47
C GLN A 71 7.19 11.46 8.64
N SER A 72 6.99 10.22 8.15
CA SER A 72 8.03 9.18 8.25
C SER A 72 9.29 9.53 7.45
N LEU A 73 9.14 10.12 6.27
CA LEU A 73 10.29 10.62 5.49
C LEU A 73 11.02 11.73 6.22
N SER A 74 10.30 12.69 6.82
CA SER A 74 10.92 13.82 7.51
C SER A 74 11.73 13.35 8.74
N GLN A 75 11.23 12.37 9.49
CA GLN A 75 11.95 11.76 10.61
C GLN A 75 13.23 11.06 10.14
N ALA A 76 13.13 10.21 9.09
CA ALA A 76 14.29 9.55 8.51
C ALA A 76 15.32 10.56 7.96
N TYR A 77 14.87 11.62 7.29
CA TYR A 77 15.72 12.68 6.77
C TYR A 77 16.52 13.39 7.87
N GLN A 78 15.89 13.79 8.98
CA GLN A 78 16.59 14.49 10.07
C GLN A 78 17.65 13.61 10.73
N GLN A 79 17.37 12.33 10.90
CA GLN A 79 18.32 11.36 11.46
C GLN A 79 19.49 11.10 10.51
N LEU A 80 19.23 10.95 9.21
CA LEU A 80 20.29 10.78 8.21
C LEU A 80 21.12 12.06 8.01
N ARG A 81 20.49 13.24 8.11
CA ARG A 81 21.16 14.54 8.00
C ARG A 81 22.09 14.81 9.18
N THR A 82 21.67 14.50 10.40
CA THR A 82 22.53 14.63 11.58
C THR A 82 23.74 13.69 11.49
N LEU A 83 23.57 12.50 10.92
CA LEU A 83 24.68 11.60 10.62
C LEU A 83 25.62 12.19 9.54
N ALA A 84 25.07 12.75 8.46
CA ALA A 84 25.88 13.41 7.42
C ALA A 84 26.70 14.58 7.97
N GLN A 85 26.12 15.39 8.85
CA GLN A 85 26.80 16.52 9.50
C GLN A 85 27.94 16.05 10.41
N ARG A 86 27.71 14.98 11.20
CA ARG A 86 28.75 14.42 12.09
C ARG A 86 29.91 13.79 11.32
N LEU A 87 29.62 13.12 10.20
CA LEU A 87 30.64 12.60 9.27
C LEU A 87 31.47 13.70 8.61
N GLN A 88 30.88 14.89 8.42
CA GLN A 88 31.59 16.06 7.87
C GLN A 88 32.42 16.78 8.93
N ALA A 89 31.95 16.82 10.17
CA ALA A 89 32.58 17.59 11.24
C ALA A 89 33.87 16.97 11.78
N SER A 90 33.94 15.63 11.92
CA SER A 90 35.15 14.94 12.40
C SER A 90 35.19 13.46 11.98
N ALA A 91 36.39 12.87 11.97
CA ALA A 91 36.55 11.42 11.91
C ALA A 91 35.88 10.78 13.13
N ILE A 92 34.73 10.14 12.89
CA ILE A 92 33.96 9.44 13.94
C ILE A 92 34.79 8.24 14.42
N SER A 93 34.91 8.06 15.74
CA SER A 93 35.59 6.90 16.31
C SER A 93 34.85 5.59 16.02
N GLY A 94 35.57 4.46 15.98
CA GLY A 94 35.00 3.14 15.66
C GLY A 94 33.82 2.73 16.57
N GLU A 95 33.93 2.99 17.87
CA GLU A 95 32.83 2.72 18.81
C GLU A 95 31.58 3.56 18.52
N GLN A 96 31.78 4.81 18.10
CA GLN A 96 30.68 5.71 17.79
C GLN A 96 30.04 5.32 16.45
N GLN A 97 30.83 4.83 15.48
CA GLN A 97 30.31 4.25 14.23
C GLN A 97 29.45 3.01 14.48
N GLN A 98 29.85 2.11 15.39
CA GLN A 98 29.05 0.93 15.73
C GLN A 98 27.71 1.30 16.37
N LYS A 99 27.69 2.22 17.34
CA LYS A 99 26.45 2.74 17.95
C LYS A 99 25.51 3.35 16.91
N TRP A 100 26.05 4.02 15.89
CA TRP A 100 25.26 4.53 14.78
C TRP A 100 24.72 3.43 13.87
N GLY A 101 25.50 2.37 13.62
CA GLY A 101 25.03 1.19 12.88
C GLY A 101 23.82 0.54 13.54
N GLU A 102 23.80 0.46 14.88
CA GLU A 102 22.65 -0.03 15.65
C GLU A 102 21.44 0.91 15.52
N GLN A 103 21.65 2.23 15.59
CA GLN A 103 20.58 3.21 15.39
C GLN A 103 19.99 3.15 13.98
N LEU A 104 20.82 2.98 12.95
CA LEU A 104 20.36 2.79 11.57
C LEU A 104 19.58 1.47 11.41
N THR A 105 19.98 0.42 12.12
CA THR A 105 19.26 -0.86 12.12
C THR A 105 17.88 -0.69 12.74
N ARG A 106 17.79 -0.08 13.92
CA ARG A 106 16.49 0.24 14.57
C ARG A 106 15.61 1.14 13.72
N LEU A 107 16.20 2.14 13.05
CA LEU A 107 15.48 3.00 12.13
C LEU A 107 14.91 2.19 10.96
N SER A 108 15.72 1.34 10.31
CA SER A 108 15.24 0.51 9.22
C SER A 108 14.09 -0.40 9.64
N GLU A 109 14.20 -1.05 10.81
CA GLU A 109 13.16 -1.90 11.37
C GLU A 109 11.88 -1.10 11.67
N GLN A 110 12.01 0.07 12.29
CA GLN A 110 10.88 0.96 12.58
C GLN A 110 10.16 1.39 11.30
N LEU A 111 10.91 1.77 10.25
CA LEU A 111 10.32 2.19 8.98
C LEU A 111 9.63 1.03 8.26
N GLN A 112 10.21 -0.17 8.32
CA GLN A 112 9.63 -1.39 7.77
C GLN A 112 8.34 -1.79 8.52
N GLN A 113 8.34 -1.72 9.86
CA GLN A 113 7.15 -2.02 10.69
C GLN A 113 6.00 -1.04 10.45
N GLN A 114 6.31 0.24 10.22
CA GLN A 114 5.29 1.23 9.88
C GLN A 114 4.66 0.96 8.51
N GLY A 115 5.33 0.23 7.62
CA GLY A 115 4.81 -0.15 6.31
C GLY A 115 4.44 1.04 5.41
N ARG A 116 5.02 2.22 5.68
CA ARG A 116 4.75 3.48 4.93
C ARG A 116 5.78 3.72 3.83
N LEU A 117 7.01 3.29 4.08
CA LEU A 117 8.13 3.36 3.14
C LEU A 117 8.48 1.95 2.67
N ASP A 118 9.04 1.84 1.47
CA ASP A 118 9.67 0.62 0.99
C ASP A 118 11.15 0.54 1.42
N ALA A 119 11.84 -0.53 1.00
CA ALA A 119 13.26 -0.73 1.26
C ALA A 119 14.15 0.38 0.69
N ARG A 120 13.69 1.16 -0.30
CA ARG A 120 14.42 2.28 -0.90
C ARG A 120 14.13 3.63 -0.21
N LEU A 121 13.41 3.59 0.91
CA LEU A 121 12.85 4.78 1.57
C LEU A 121 11.90 5.55 0.66
N GLN A 122 11.30 4.88 -0.33
CA GLN A 122 10.27 5.46 -1.17
C GLN A 122 8.91 5.33 -0.49
N PRO A 123 8.11 6.40 -0.45
CA PRO A 123 6.74 6.33 0.04
C PRO A 123 5.88 5.37 -0.78
N ARG A 124 5.30 4.36 -0.13
CA ARG A 124 4.32 3.46 -0.75
C ARG A 124 3.08 4.20 -1.27
N ALA A 125 2.77 5.35 -0.67
CA ALA A 125 1.67 6.22 -1.11
C ALA A 125 1.87 6.77 -2.54
N LEU A 126 3.12 6.88 -3.03
CA LEU A 126 3.42 7.28 -4.41
C LEU A 126 3.18 6.14 -5.43
N GLU A 127 3.20 4.87 -5.00
CA GLU A 127 3.09 3.70 -5.88
C GLU A 127 1.63 3.27 -6.18
N GLY A 128 0.67 4.02 -5.65
CA GLY A 128 -0.75 3.70 -5.73
C GLY A 128 -1.20 2.73 -4.63
N ASN A 129 -2.44 2.24 -4.74
CA ASN A 129 -3.16 1.57 -3.64
C ASN A 129 -2.61 0.18 -3.24
N ALA A 130 -1.48 -0.27 -3.78
CA ALA A 130 -0.87 -1.56 -3.49
C ALA A 130 0.57 -1.35 -3.04
N ALA A 131 0.88 -1.78 -1.82
CA ALA A 131 2.26 -2.00 -1.43
C ALA A 131 2.89 -3.03 -2.39
N ARG A 132 4.08 -2.71 -2.87
CA ARG A 132 4.81 -3.52 -3.85
C ARG A 132 6.13 -3.97 -3.28
N HIS A 133 6.38 -5.28 -3.32
CA HIS A 133 7.63 -5.90 -2.99
C HIS A 133 8.44 -6.11 -4.26
N ARG A 134 9.66 -5.60 -4.28
CA ARG A 134 10.55 -5.66 -5.44
C ARG A 134 11.59 -6.75 -5.24
N PHE A 135 11.81 -7.54 -6.28
CA PHE A 135 12.79 -8.62 -6.34
C PHE A 135 13.57 -8.55 -7.64
N GLN A 136 14.88 -8.74 -7.59
CA GLN A 136 15.75 -8.74 -8.75
C GLN A 136 16.11 -10.17 -9.17
N LEU A 137 16.11 -10.43 -10.48
CA LEU A 137 16.62 -11.67 -11.06
C LEU A 137 18.08 -11.47 -11.49
N ASP A 138 19.01 -11.69 -10.55
CA ASP A 138 20.43 -11.41 -10.78
C ASP A 138 21.16 -12.45 -11.61
N LYS A 139 20.74 -13.72 -11.51
CA LYS A 139 21.46 -14.85 -12.08
C LYS A 139 21.10 -15.14 -13.53
N VAL A 140 20.09 -14.47 -14.08
CA VAL A 140 19.63 -14.68 -15.46
C VAL A 140 19.37 -13.35 -16.14
N ASP A 141 20.10 -13.10 -17.22
CA ASP A 141 19.82 -11.99 -18.11
C ASP A 141 18.73 -12.39 -19.10
N LEU A 142 17.48 -11.95 -18.89
CA LEU A 142 16.36 -12.13 -19.81
C LEU A 142 16.15 -10.95 -20.78
N LEU A 143 16.86 -9.85 -20.59
CA LEU A 143 16.61 -8.59 -21.31
C LEU A 143 17.68 -8.25 -22.34
N GLY A 144 18.86 -8.86 -22.29
CA GLY A 144 19.90 -8.63 -23.30
C GLY A 144 19.38 -8.92 -24.72
N VAL A 145 19.96 -8.31 -25.73
CA VAL A 145 19.63 -8.60 -27.13
C VAL A 145 20.55 -9.71 -27.64
N LYS A 146 20.01 -10.79 -28.22
CA LYS A 146 20.78 -11.92 -28.77
C LYS A 146 20.34 -12.22 -30.20
N GLY A 147 21.24 -12.84 -30.98
CA GLY A 147 21.02 -13.17 -32.39
C GLY A 147 20.31 -14.50 -32.63
N SER A 148 20.00 -15.27 -31.59
CA SER A 148 19.34 -16.58 -31.68
C SER A 148 17.93 -16.53 -31.10
N ARG A 149 17.05 -17.40 -31.62
CA ARG A 149 15.75 -17.66 -31.02
C ARG A 149 15.96 -18.56 -29.81
N GLU A 150 15.26 -18.26 -28.71
CA GLU A 150 15.27 -19.10 -27.51
C GLU A 150 13.88 -19.22 -26.89
N ARG A 151 13.58 -20.39 -26.33
CA ARG A 151 12.42 -20.63 -25.47
C ARG A 151 12.87 -20.78 -24.02
N ILE A 152 12.23 -20.06 -23.11
CA ILE A 152 12.47 -20.15 -21.67
C ILE A 152 11.16 -20.49 -20.99
N THR A 153 11.19 -21.53 -20.17
CA THR A 153 10.05 -21.99 -19.38
C THR A 153 10.32 -21.63 -17.92
N LEU A 154 9.36 -20.96 -17.28
CA LEU A 154 9.44 -20.53 -15.88
C LEU A 154 8.29 -21.16 -15.09
N LEU A 155 8.58 -21.76 -13.94
CA LEU A 155 7.58 -22.28 -13.01
C LEU A 155 7.77 -21.61 -11.65
N LEU A 156 6.73 -20.90 -11.19
CA LEU A 156 6.69 -20.23 -9.90
C LEU A 156 6.15 -21.19 -8.83
N ALA A 157 6.55 -20.98 -7.58
CA ALA A 157 6.04 -21.76 -6.47
C ALA A 157 4.51 -21.64 -6.32
N GLY A 158 3.85 -22.76 -6.08
CA GLY A 158 2.40 -22.84 -5.96
C GLY A 158 1.64 -22.75 -7.29
N GLN A 159 2.34 -22.61 -8.44
CA GLN A 159 1.73 -22.71 -9.75
C GLN A 159 1.91 -24.11 -10.33
N GLN A 160 0.86 -24.63 -10.97
CA GLN A 160 0.89 -25.95 -11.62
C GLN A 160 1.32 -25.85 -13.09
N GLN A 161 1.17 -24.67 -13.70
CA GLN A 161 1.46 -24.45 -15.11
C GLN A 161 2.76 -23.67 -15.28
N ALA A 162 3.66 -24.23 -16.09
CA ALA A 162 4.87 -23.55 -16.49
C ALA A 162 4.59 -22.51 -17.57
N MET A 163 5.19 -21.34 -17.42
CA MET A 163 5.03 -20.19 -18.31
C MET A 163 6.17 -20.21 -19.33
N GLY A 164 5.83 -20.45 -20.60
CA GLY A 164 6.80 -20.41 -21.69
C GLY A 164 6.86 -19.03 -22.33
N ILE A 165 8.01 -18.38 -22.28
CA ILE A 165 8.30 -17.18 -23.08
C ILE A 165 9.20 -17.56 -24.26
N THR A 166 9.06 -16.85 -25.38
CA THR A 166 9.93 -17.05 -26.55
C THR A 166 10.57 -15.72 -26.90
N ILE A 167 11.90 -15.68 -26.81
CA ILE A 167 12.71 -14.52 -27.16
C ILE A 167 13.21 -14.74 -28.59
N ARG A 168 12.86 -13.81 -29.48
CA ARG A 168 13.24 -13.84 -30.90
C ARG A 168 14.62 -13.18 -31.10
N PRO A 169 15.33 -13.50 -32.19
CA PRO A 169 16.54 -12.79 -32.57
C PRO A 169 16.29 -11.28 -32.63
N GLY A 170 17.15 -10.49 -31.99
CA GLY A 170 17.04 -9.03 -32.01
C GLY A 170 15.82 -8.45 -31.26
N GLN A 171 15.09 -9.27 -30.49
CA GLN A 171 13.90 -8.81 -29.77
C GLN A 171 14.25 -7.71 -28.76
N ARG A 172 13.41 -6.67 -28.71
CA ARG A 172 13.60 -5.57 -27.76
C ARG A 172 13.24 -6.04 -26.34
N PRO A 173 13.94 -5.54 -25.30
CA PRO A 173 13.64 -5.87 -23.90
C PRO A 173 12.17 -5.67 -23.53
N ALA A 174 11.56 -4.60 -24.05
CA ALA A 174 10.16 -4.26 -23.80
C ALA A 174 9.20 -5.37 -24.24
N ASP A 175 9.44 -6.00 -25.39
CA ASP A 175 8.59 -7.08 -25.91
C ASP A 175 8.67 -8.34 -25.02
N THR A 176 9.87 -8.63 -24.50
CA THR A 176 10.07 -9.72 -23.54
C THR A 176 9.34 -9.44 -22.22
N LEU A 177 9.41 -8.20 -21.73
CA LEU A 177 8.64 -7.78 -20.55
C LEU A 177 7.13 -7.85 -20.77
N VAL A 178 6.62 -7.54 -21.96
CA VAL A 178 5.19 -7.69 -22.28
C VAL A 178 4.77 -9.16 -22.20
N GLN A 179 5.58 -10.08 -22.74
CA GLN A 179 5.31 -11.51 -22.64
C GLN A 179 5.31 -11.98 -21.18
N LEU A 180 6.31 -11.60 -20.39
CA LEU A 180 6.39 -11.91 -18.96
C LEU A 180 5.16 -11.38 -18.20
N ASN A 181 4.82 -10.10 -18.41
CA ASN A 181 3.68 -9.46 -17.74
C ASN A 181 2.34 -10.11 -18.08
N ARG A 182 2.18 -10.70 -19.27
CA ARG A 182 0.95 -11.42 -19.63
C ARG A 182 0.69 -12.60 -18.71
N HIS A 183 1.73 -13.30 -18.29
CA HIS A 183 1.62 -14.45 -17.40
C HIS A 183 1.71 -14.08 -15.91
N LEU A 184 2.46 -13.03 -15.57
CA LEU A 184 2.69 -12.61 -14.18
C LEU A 184 1.56 -11.76 -13.61
N LYS A 185 0.91 -10.90 -14.42
CA LYS A 185 -0.15 -9.99 -13.94
C LYS A 185 -1.31 -10.70 -13.22
N PRO A 186 -1.84 -11.84 -13.71
CA PRO A 186 -2.88 -12.59 -13.02
C PRO A 186 -2.46 -13.06 -11.61
N LEU A 187 -1.16 -13.25 -11.39
CA LEU A 187 -0.59 -13.66 -10.09
C LEU A 187 -0.33 -12.47 -9.16
N GLY A 188 -0.68 -11.24 -9.57
CA GLY A 188 -0.36 -10.03 -8.80
C GLY A 188 1.13 -9.68 -8.83
N ILE A 189 1.84 -10.11 -9.86
CA ILE A 189 3.26 -9.84 -10.10
C ILE A 189 3.41 -9.07 -11.43
N SER A 190 4.34 -8.13 -11.48
CA SER A 190 4.70 -7.40 -12.70
C SER A 190 6.20 -7.47 -12.92
N ALA A 191 6.62 -7.51 -14.18
CA ALA A 191 8.01 -7.48 -14.59
C ALA A 191 8.34 -6.11 -15.19
N GLU A 192 9.36 -5.46 -14.66
CA GLU A 192 9.87 -4.16 -15.08
C GLU A 192 11.36 -4.27 -15.43
N ALA A 193 11.87 -3.37 -16.26
CA ALA A 193 13.30 -3.26 -16.52
C ALA A 193 13.91 -2.27 -15.54
N GLU A 194 14.91 -2.72 -14.79
CA GLU A 194 15.73 -1.84 -13.97
C GLU A 194 17.22 -2.15 -14.17
N GLN A 195 18.00 -1.13 -14.55
CA GLN A 195 19.44 -1.25 -14.81
C GLN A 195 19.78 -2.37 -15.82
N GLY A 196 18.90 -2.61 -16.81
CA GLY A 196 19.09 -3.66 -17.81
C GLY A 196 18.79 -5.08 -17.32
N ARG A 197 18.29 -5.26 -16.09
CA ARG A 197 17.85 -6.55 -15.54
C ARG A 197 16.34 -6.58 -15.33
N VAL A 198 15.79 -7.78 -15.17
CA VAL A 198 14.38 -7.96 -14.81
C VAL A 198 14.20 -7.73 -13.31
N GLN A 199 13.37 -6.75 -12.96
CA GLN A 199 12.81 -6.58 -11.63
C GLN A 199 11.38 -7.10 -11.60
N LEU A 200 11.08 -7.97 -10.65
CA LEU A 200 9.76 -8.49 -10.36
C LEU A 200 9.16 -7.68 -9.22
N VAL A 201 7.95 -7.16 -9.45
CA VAL A 201 7.22 -6.29 -8.55
C VAL A 201 5.93 -6.99 -8.16
N ALA A 202 5.85 -7.48 -6.92
CA ALA A 202 4.73 -8.26 -6.39
C ALA A 202 3.86 -7.44 -5.44
N THR A 203 2.57 -7.69 -5.45
CA THR A 203 1.67 -7.25 -4.36
C THR A 203 1.95 -8.03 -3.07
N ASP A 204 1.48 -7.53 -1.92
CA ASP A 204 1.65 -8.20 -0.61
C ASP A 204 1.25 -9.68 -0.63
N ARG A 205 0.15 -10.04 -1.31
CA ARG A 205 -0.32 -11.43 -1.42
C ARG A 205 0.60 -12.31 -2.27
N ALA A 206 1.29 -11.71 -3.24
CA ALA A 206 2.16 -12.40 -4.19
C ALA A 206 3.63 -12.43 -3.73
N GLU A 207 3.99 -11.70 -2.68
CA GLU A 207 5.35 -11.69 -2.12
C GLU A 207 5.84 -13.09 -1.75
N ALA A 208 4.99 -13.89 -1.11
CA ALA A 208 5.32 -15.25 -0.68
C ALA A 208 5.71 -16.17 -1.84
N ILE A 209 5.21 -15.91 -3.04
CA ILE A 209 5.55 -16.65 -4.27
C ILE A 209 6.98 -16.33 -4.68
N LEU A 210 7.36 -15.05 -4.68
CA LEU A 210 8.70 -14.60 -5.09
C LEU A 210 9.80 -14.87 -4.06
N ARG A 211 9.45 -15.11 -2.80
CA ARG A 211 10.39 -15.56 -1.77
C ARG A 211 10.90 -16.98 -2.01
N GLN A 212 10.15 -17.78 -2.77
CA GLN A 212 10.54 -19.14 -3.13
C GLN A 212 11.35 -19.16 -4.44
N PRO A 213 12.21 -20.18 -4.63
CA PRO A 213 12.96 -20.31 -5.88
C PRO A 213 12.03 -20.49 -7.09
N ILE A 214 12.38 -19.84 -8.20
CA ILE A 214 11.72 -20.01 -9.49
C ILE A 214 12.49 -21.07 -10.27
N LEU A 215 11.79 -22.10 -10.74
CA LEU A 215 12.37 -23.08 -11.65
C LEU A 215 12.41 -22.49 -13.06
N MET A 216 13.58 -22.46 -13.69
CA MET A 216 13.71 -22.04 -15.08
C MET A 216 14.44 -23.09 -15.91
N GLN A 217 13.95 -23.29 -17.13
CA GLN A 217 14.54 -24.18 -18.11
C GLN A 217 14.65 -23.44 -19.44
N GLY A 218 15.79 -23.53 -20.11
CA GLY A 218 16.01 -22.88 -21.40
C GLY A 218 16.58 -23.83 -22.45
N GLU A 219 17.09 -23.24 -23.53
CA GLU A 219 17.72 -23.93 -24.66
C GLU A 219 19.26 -23.80 -24.65
N GLY A 220 19.86 -23.38 -23.55
CA GLY A 220 21.32 -23.32 -23.38
C GLY A 220 21.98 -21.99 -23.74
N ILE A 221 21.20 -20.95 -24.09
CA ILE A 221 21.73 -19.62 -24.44
C ILE A 221 21.90 -18.72 -23.21
N ARG A 222 20.85 -18.58 -22.40
CA ARG A 222 20.84 -17.81 -21.14
C ARG A 222 20.61 -18.67 -19.91
N VAL A 223 19.80 -19.70 -20.09
CA VAL A 223 19.46 -20.70 -19.09
C VAL A 223 19.89 -22.05 -19.65
N PRO A 224 20.54 -22.93 -18.87
CA PRO A 224 21.00 -24.23 -19.33
C PRO A 224 19.90 -25.03 -20.03
N ALA A 225 20.31 -25.80 -21.04
CA ALA A 225 19.46 -26.80 -21.67
C ALA A 225 19.38 -28.06 -20.79
N GLY A 226 18.23 -28.74 -20.81
CA GLY A 226 18.03 -29.97 -20.03
C GLY A 226 17.30 -29.71 -18.72
N GLU A 227 17.95 -29.96 -17.58
CA GLU A 227 17.30 -29.92 -16.26
C GLU A 227 16.92 -28.48 -15.83
N PRO A 228 15.72 -28.27 -15.25
CA PRO A 228 15.34 -26.98 -14.70
C PRO A 228 16.27 -26.53 -13.55
N VAL A 229 16.69 -25.26 -13.60
CA VAL A 229 17.55 -24.64 -12.58
C VAL A 229 16.71 -23.82 -11.61
N LEU A 230 17.00 -23.94 -10.32
CA LEU A 230 16.40 -23.13 -9.26
C LEU A 230 17.09 -21.75 -9.20
N ILE A 231 16.35 -20.70 -9.54
CA ILE A 231 16.80 -19.32 -9.44
C ILE A 231 15.99 -18.62 -8.37
N LYS A 232 16.66 -18.24 -7.30
CA LYS A 232 16.06 -17.47 -6.21
C LYS A 232 16.11 -15.97 -6.55
N PRO A 233 14.96 -15.29 -6.63
CA PRO A 233 14.94 -13.83 -6.74
C PRO A 233 15.54 -13.21 -5.47
N THR A 234 16.39 -12.20 -5.65
CA THR A 234 16.96 -11.46 -4.53
C THR A 234 15.98 -10.34 -4.17
N PRO A 235 15.52 -10.21 -2.91
CA PRO A 235 14.74 -9.05 -2.53
C PRO A 235 15.57 -7.78 -2.73
N GLU A 236 14.90 -6.69 -3.10
CA GLU A 236 15.55 -5.39 -3.27
C GLU A 236 16.33 -5.00 -2.00
N PRO A 237 17.61 -4.60 -2.13
CA PRO A 237 18.42 -4.23 -0.98
C PRO A 237 17.84 -2.99 -0.28
N ASP A 238 17.88 -3.00 1.05
CA ASP A 238 17.55 -1.83 1.86
C ASP A 238 18.54 -0.70 1.54
N ALA A 239 18.04 0.51 1.27
CA ALA A 239 18.84 1.69 1.00
C ALA A 239 19.80 2.03 2.14
N LEU A 240 19.47 1.61 3.37
CA LEU A 240 20.31 1.78 4.55
C LEU A 240 21.30 0.64 4.77
N ALA A 241 21.16 -0.51 4.09
CA ALA A 241 22.03 -1.68 4.31
C ALA A 241 23.53 -1.40 4.04
N PRO A 242 23.93 -0.67 2.96
CA PRO A 242 25.34 -0.32 2.76
C PRO A 242 25.91 0.52 3.91
N LEU A 243 25.12 1.48 4.42
CA LEU A 243 25.52 2.34 5.54
C LEU A 243 25.62 1.53 6.84
N GLN A 244 24.71 0.59 7.08
CA GLN A 244 24.77 -0.32 8.22
C GLN A 244 26.03 -1.20 8.16
N GLN A 245 26.36 -1.73 6.99
CA GLN A 245 27.55 -2.56 6.80
C GLN A 245 28.83 -1.75 6.98
N ALA A 246 28.90 -0.55 6.41
CA ALA A 246 30.04 0.36 6.57
C ALA A 246 30.20 0.81 8.03
N ALA A 247 29.10 1.07 8.74
CA ALA A 247 29.12 1.39 10.17
C ALA A 247 29.70 0.25 11.02
N ARG A 248 29.36 -1.01 10.70
CA ARG A 248 29.90 -2.20 11.39
C ARG A 248 31.40 -2.41 11.13
N LYS A 249 31.86 -2.12 9.91
CA LYS A 249 33.27 -2.22 9.51
C LYS A 249 34.12 -1.03 9.93
N GLY A 250 33.50 0.04 10.41
CA GLY A 250 34.16 1.31 10.72
C GLY A 250 34.54 2.14 9.48
N GLU A 251 33.96 1.82 8.33
CA GLU A 251 34.27 2.40 7.02
C GLU A 251 33.20 3.42 6.59
N LEU A 252 32.42 3.98 7.52
CA LEU A 252 31.28 4.85 7.22
C LEU A 252 31.65 6.09 6.40
N ALA A 253 32.90 6.54 6.47
CA ALA A 253 33.42 7.63 5.65
C ALA A 253 33.44 7.30 4.15
N SER A 254 33.66 6.04 3.78
CA SER A 254 33.66 5.59 2.37
C SER A 254 32.28 5.65 1.73
N GLU A 255 31.22 5.49 2.53
CA GLU A 255 29.81 5.51 2.06
C GLU A 255 29.15 6.89 2.17
N ARG A 256 29.94 7.96 2.36
CA ARG A 256 29.40 9.33 2.50
C ARG A 256 28.64 9.79 1.25
N GLU A 257 29.11 9.41 0.06
CA GLU A 257 28.43 9.73 -1.19
C GLU A 257 27.08 9.00 -1.31
N HIS A 258 27.03 7.73 -0.88
CA HIS A 258 25.77 6.98 -0.82
C HIS A 258 24.77 7.65 0.12
N LEU A 259 25.20 8.08 1.30
CA LEU A 259 24.35 8.84 2.22
C LEU A 259 23.79 10.13 1.58
N GLN A 260 24.62 10.89 0.86
CA GLN A 260 24.18 12.10 0.16
C GLN A 260 23.16 11.79 -0.95
N ARG A 261 23.36 10.69 -1.69
CA ARG A 261 22.39 10.20 -2.70
C ARG A 261 21.07 9.79 -2.06
N VAL A 262 21.09 9.16 -0.89
CA VAL A 262 19.87 8.82 -0.14
C VAL A 262 19.15 10.09 0.34
N LEU A 263 19.88 11.07 0.90
CA LEU A 263 19.28 12.32 1.37
C LEU A 263 18.63 13.14 0.25
N SER A 264 19.31 13.29 -0.90
CA SER A 264 18.75 13.97 -2.08
C SER A 264 17.49 13.26 -2.60
N ARG A 265 17.52 11.93 -2.67
CA ARG A 265 16.33 11.15 -3.06
C ARG A 265 15.15 11.34 -2.10
N ILE A 266 15.38 11.36 -0.79
CA ILE A 266 14.33 11.63 0.20
C ILE A 266 13.74 13.03 -0.01
N GLN A 267 14.58 14.02 -0.33
CA GLN A 267 14.12 15.37 -0.62
C GLN A 267 13.23 15.41 -1.88
N ASP A 268 13.65 14.74 -2.96
CA ASP A 268 12.86 14.61 -4.19
C ASP A 268 11.49 13.97 -3.92
N TYR A 269 11.45 12.91 -3.12
CA TYR A 269 10.19 12.27 -2.72
C TYR A 269 9.31 13.20 -1.88
N SER A 270 9.88 14.01 -1.00
CA SER A 270 9.12 14.99 -0.22
C SER A 270 8.41 16.01 -1.12
N THR A 271 9.09 16.50 -2.17
CA THR A 271 8.52 17.44 -3.13
C THR A 271 7.39 16.78 -3.92
N ARG A 272 7.60 15.55 -4.42
CA ARG A 272 6.58 14.80 -5.16
C ARG A 272 5.33 14.52 -4.31
N LEU A 273 5.50 14.17 -3.03
CA LEU A 273 4.38 13.98 -2.11
C LEU A 273 3.57 15.28 -1.93
N GLN A 274 4.26 16.41 -1.75
CA GLN A 274 3.60 17.71 -1.61
C GLN A 274 2.84 18.12 -2.87
N GLU A 275 3.42 17.88 -4.05
CA GLU A 275 2.78 18.11 -5.35
C GLU A 275 1.53 17.25 -5.50
N GLN A 276 1.62 15.95 -5.22
CA GLN A 276 0.49 15.03 -5.30
C GLN A 276 -0.61 15.42 -4.30
N ARG A 277 -0.25 15.82 -3.08
CA ARG A 277 -1.20 16.32 -2.09
C ARG A 277 -1.91 17.57 -2.58
N ARG A 278 -1.17 18.55 -3.13
CA ARG A 278 -1.76 19.77 -3.71
C ARG A 278 -2.70 19.43 -4.86
N PHE A 279 -2.31 18.50 -5.74
CA PHE A 279 -3.12 18.05 -6.84
C PHE A 279 -4.45 17.44 -6.36
N ILE A 280 -4.42 16.54 -5.38
CA ILE A 280 -5.64 15.94 -4.80
C ILE A 280 -6.50 17.02 -4.12
N LEU A 281 -5.90 17.96 -3.39
CA LEU A 281 -6.64 19.07 -2.76
C LEU A 281 -7.31 19.99 -3.79
N GLN A 282 -6.63 20.28 -4.90
CA GLN A 282 -7.18 21.08 -6.00
C GLN A 282 -8.30 20.34 -6.73
N GLN A 283 -8.13 19.04 -6.98
CA GLN A 283 -9.21 18.21 -7.54
C GLN A 283 -10.43 18.20 -6.62
N MET A 284 -10.25 18.04 -5.31
CA MET A 284 -11.36 18.11 -4.36
C MET A 284 -12.03 19.49 -4.34
N ALA A 285 -11.27 20.58 -4.44
CA ALA A 285 -11.82 21.94 -4.49
C ALA A 285 -12.58 22.24 -5.80
N ASN A 286 -12.14 21.66 -6.93
CA ASN A 286 -12.78 21.85 -8.23
C ASN A 286 -14.01 20.96 -8.42
N GLU A 287 -13.96 19.71 -7.93
CA GLU A 287 -15.06 18.76 -8.04
C GLU A 287 -16.15 18.98 -6.98
N TRP A 288 -15.85 19.72 -5.91
CA TRP A 288 -16.79 20.02 -4.84
C TRP A 288 -16.97 21.52 -4.67
N PRO A 289 -18.11 22.11 -5.08
CA PRO A 289 -18.42 23.48 -4.72
C PRO A 289 -18.47 23.59 -3.19
N ALA A 290 -17.91 24.65 -2.63
CA ALA A 290 -17.99 24.94 -1.20
C ALA A 290 -19.44 24.79 -0.75
N VAL A 291 -19.72 23.82 0.13
CA VAL A 291 -20.97 23.84 0.88
C VAL A 291 -20.88 25.13 1.69
N PRO A 292 -21.74 26.13 1.43
CA PRO A 292 -21.67 27.37 2.18
C PRO A 292 -21.74 27.01 3.66
N PRO A 293 -20.92 27.64 4.52
CA PRO A 293 -21.13 27.51 5.96
C PRO A 293 -22.60 27.84 6.22
N PRO A 294 -23.30 27.11 7.12
CA PRO A 294 -24.68 27.43 7.45
C PRO A 294 -24.72 28.91 7.84
N SER A 295 -25.18 29.72 6.91
CA SER A 295 -25.18 31.18 7.02
C SER A 295 -26.44 31.49 7.78
N GLY A 296 -26.27 31.75 9.07
CA GLY A 296 -27.36 32.15 9.94
C GLY A 296 -27.44 31.24 11.16
N GLU A 297 -27.35 31.89 12.31
CA GLU A 297 -28.09 31.51 13.51
C GLU A 297 -29.56 31.32 13.13
N ALA A 298 -29.91 30.18 12.56
CA ALA A 298 -31.29 29.75 12.44
C ALA A 298 -31.65 29.13 13.78
N PRO A 299 -32.69 29.62 14.48
CA PRO A 299 -33.14 29.01 15.71
C PRO A 299 -33.45 27.54 15.43
N LEU A 300 -33.26 26.69 16.44
CA LEU A 300 -33.50 25.24 16.44
C LEU A 300 -34.97 24.91 16.07
N GLY A 301 -35.33 25.14 14.81
CA GLY A 301 -36.57 24.79 14.16
C GLY A 301 -36.43 23.37 13.67
N ASN A 302 -37.07 22.48 14.40
CA ASN A 302 -37.04 21.03 14.26
C ASN A 302 -37.52 20.54 12.87
N ARG A 303 -36.68 20.65 11.83
CA ARG A 303 -36.94 20.17 10.45
C ARG A 303 -35.71 19.64 9.70
N GLY A 304 -34.59 19.37 10.38
CA GLY A 304 -33.44 18.67 9.80
C GLY A 304 -33.51 17.17 10.11
N SER A 305 -33.28 16.33 9.10
CA SER A 305 -33.21 14.86 9.26
C SER A 305 -32.19 14.49 10.34
N PRO A 306 -32.44 13.48 11.21
CA PRO A 306 -31.45 13.03 12.21
C PRO A 306 -30.11 12.63 11.59
N PHE A 307 -30.09 12.23 10.31
CA PHE A 307 -28.88 12.00 9.54
C PHE A 307 -28.15 13.30 9.18
N GLU A 308 -28.84 14.39 8.84
CA GLU A 308 -28.20 15.69 8.56
C GLU A 308 -27.54 16.27 9.80
N LYS A 309 -28.12 16.06 10.99
CA LYS A 309 -27.51 16.45 12.26
C LYS A 309 -26.26 15.60 12.57
N LEU A 310 -26.30 14.30 12.24
CA LEU A 310 -25.14 13.41 12.36
C LEU A 310 -24.04 13.75 11.35
N VAL A 311 -24.41 14.08 10.12
CA VAL A 311 -23.49 14.48 9.04
C VAL A 311 -22.90 15.86 9.33
N SER A 312 -23.69 16.83 9.81
CA SER A 312 -23.18 18.14 10.22
C SER A 312 -22.30 18.01 11.44
N ALA A 313 -22.66 17.16 12.42
CA ALA A 313 -21.82 16.89 13.59
C ALA A 313 -20.53 16.16 13.21
N LEU A 314 -20.55 15.21 12.26
CA LEU A 314 -19.37 14.47 11.83
C LEU A 314 -18.44 15.32 10.95
N VAL A 315 -19.00 16.17 10.08
CA VAL A 315 -18.24 17.17 9.30
C VAL A 315 -17.69 18.26 10.22
N ALA A 316 -18.45 18.71 11.22
CA ALA A 316 -17.97 19.61 12.26
C ALA A 316 -16.87 18.94 13.10
N GLN A 317 -17.01 17.68 13.50
CA GLN A 317 -16.01 16.94 14.26
C GLN A 317 -14.74 16.66 13.43
N ALA A 318 -14.88 16.39 12.13
CA ALA A 318 -13.77 16.24 11.20
C ALA A 318 -13.05 17.56 10.91
N ASN A 319 -13.76 18.69 10.86
CA ASN A 319 -13.14 20.02 10.79
C ASN A 319 -12.59 20.47 12.15
N VAL A 320 -13.20 20.14 13.28
CA VAL A 320 -12.71 20.45 14.64
C VAL A 320 -11.43 19.67 14.95
N ALA A 321 -11.28 18.44 14.45
CA ALA A 321 -9.99 17.72 14.48
C ALA A 321 -8.88 18.48 13.71
N ARG A 322 -9.24 19.26 12.69
CA ARG A 322 -8.36 20.15 11.92
C ARG A 322 -7.98 21.44 12.67
N HIS A 323 -8.86 21.98 13.51
CA HIS A 323 -8.61 23.24 14.25
C HIS A 323 -7.99 23.00 15.63
N ASN A 324 -8.35 21.91 16.33
CA ASN A 324 -7.77 21.59 17.64
C ASN A 324 -6.33 21.08 17.54
N ALA A 325 -5.95 20.38 16.46
CA ALA A 325 -4.57 19.98 16.23
C ALA A 325 -3.65 21.18 15.94
N VAL A 326 -4.18 22.22 15.28
CA VAL A 326 -3.43 23.46 15.00
C VAL A 326 -3.41 24.39 16.22
N ALA A 327 -4.46 24.41 17.04
CA ALA A 327 -4.50 25.18 18.28
C ALA A 327 -3.57 24.62 19.37
N LEU A 328 -3.36 23.29 19.41
CA LEU A 328 -2.41 22.65 20.32
C LEU A 328 -0.94 22.74 19.84
N LEU A 329 -0.71 23.12 18.58
CA LEU A 329 0.63 23.41 18.02
C LEU A 329 0.99 24.91 18.04
N ARG A 330 0.11 25.77 18.57
CA ARG A 330 0.33 27.22 18.73
C ARG A 330 0.35 27.69 20.19
N LYS A 331 0.37 26.76 21.14
CA LYS A 331 0.53 27.05 22.56
C LYS A 331 1.74 26.30 23.12
N GLU A 332 2.91 26.72 22.67
CA GLU A 332 4.07 26.99 23.54
C GLU A 332 4.58 28.40 23.20
#